data_AF-A0A2G1YCF5-F1
#
_entry.id   AF-A0A2G1YCF5-F1
#
_cell.length_a   1.000
_cell.length_b   1.000
_cell.length_c   1.000
_cell.angle_alpha   90.00
_cell.angle_beta   90.00
_cell.angle_gamma   90.00
#
_symmetry.space_group_name_H-M   'P 1'
#
loop_
_entity.id
_entity.type
_entity.pdbx_description
1 polymer ?
#
loop_
_entity_poly.entity_id
_entity_poly.type
_entity_poly.pdbx_seq_one_letter_code
_entity_poly.pdbx_strand_id
1 'polypeptide(L)'
;MLYYSRTLVFIFLLCFSFFGYSQTMPISNDMDRPMAKAISIETAPVIDGEVSNDEVWQQIMPFGNLKQNQPNFGLPATEKTEIRIAYTAQTFYVSVICYDSQPDKLVVSDARRDANLNNTDAFIFILDTYNDGQNGFVFGTNSIGIEYDAQVDNEGQGNFNANRQQGGTIGGFNLNWDGSWEVQTQVGDFGWSAEFAIPLRTLRFQPGKDWGINFRRNIRKSNEIVYWAPMPVGFDLNRLSLAGTLTGLDLKTPGNLKIIPYVLGQLSRDFTAMDSKTEFTPEVGGDNKFSLT
;
A
#
# COMPACT_ATOMS: atom_id res chain seq x y z
N MET A 1 -51.15 25.53 -73.10
CA MET A 1 -50.12 24.75 -73.81
C MET A 1 -48.77 25.33 -73.41
N LEU A 2 -48.04 24.73 -72.44
CA LEU A 2 -47.09 23.60 -72.62
C LEU A 2 -45.91 24.05 -73.52
N TYR A 3 -44.64 24.13 -73.10
CA TYR A 3 -43.81 23.16 -72.37
C TYR A 3 -42.58 23.79 -71.68
N TYR A 4 -42.11 23.10 -70.63
CA TYR A 4 -40.87 23.22 -69.85
C TYR A 4 -39.57 23.06 -70.66
N SER A 5 -38.42 23.56 -70.14
CA SER A 5 -37.20 22.77 -69.84
C SER A 5 -36.01 23.70 -69.49
N ARG A 6 -35.65 23.83 -68.21
CA ARG A 6 -34.47 23.21 -67.57
C ARG A 6 -33.14 23.43 -68.29
N THR A 7 -32.29 24.33 -67.77
CA THR A 7 -30.90 24.02 -67.38
C THR A 7 -30.43 24.99 -66.30
N LEU A 8 -30.21 24.46 -65.10
CA LEU A 8 -29.69 25.13 -63.92
C LEU A 8 -28.43 24.38 -63.53
N VAL A 9 -27.24 24.97 -63.72
CA VAL A 9 -26.01 24.57 -63.01
C VAL A 9 -25.16 25.83 -62.80
N PHE A 10 -25.42 26.50 -61.67
CA PHE A 10 -24.53 27.52 -61.11
C PHE A 10 -23.49 26.77 -60.25
N ILE A 11 -22.22 26.78 -60.65
CA ILE A 11 -21.13 26.25 -59.81
C ILE A 11 -20.64 27.40 -58.92
N PHE A 12 -21.27 27.56 -57.75
CA PHE A 12 -20.81 28.50 -56.74
C PHE A 12 -19.88 27.73 -55.79
N LEU A 13 -18.57 27.85 -56.03
CA LEU A 13 -17.52 27.23 -55.24
C LEU A 13 -17.40 28.02 -53.93
N LEU A 14 -18.15 27.59 -52.92
CA LEU A 14 -18.11 28.13 -51.56
C LEU A 14 -16.79 27.70 -50.90
N CYS A 15 -15.86 28.64 -50.79
CA CYS A 15 -14.73 28.55 -49.86
C CYS A 15 -15.27 28.55 -48.43
N PHE A 16 -15.58 27.36 -47.89
CA PHE A 16 -15.79 27.17 -46.47
C PHE A 16 -14.43 27.09 -45.79
N SER A 17 -13.94 28.24 -45.31
CA SER A 17 -12.80 28.29 -44.40
C SER A 17 -13.21 27.61 -43.10
N PHE A 18 -12.84 26.34 -42.96
CA PHE A 18 -12.84 25.64 -41.67
C PHE A 18 -11.88 26.39 -40.74
N PHE A 19 -12.42 27.26 -39.89
CA PHE A 19 -11.74 27.63 -38.66
C PHE A 19 -11.76 26.39 -37.77
N GLY A 20 -10.73 25.57 -37.90
CA GLY A 20 -10.41 24.53 -36.93
C GLY A 20 -10.07 25.22 -35.62
N TYR A 21 -11.06 25.34 -34.73
CA TYR A 21 -10.79 25.60 -33.32
C TYR A 21 -10.10 24.35 -32.77
N SER A 22 -8.77 24.34 -32.81
CA SER A 22 -8.01 23.44 -31.96
C SER A 22 -8.21 23.91 -30.53
N GLN A 23 -9.10 23.24 -29.79
CA GLN A 23 -9.05 23.31 -28.34
C GLN A 23 -7.83 22.50 -27.93
N THR A 24 -6.66 23.14 -27.89
CA THR A 24 -5.59 22.68 -27.01
C THR A 24 -6.14 22.81 -25.60
N MET A 25 -6.79 21.76 -25.10
CA MET A 25 -6.93 21.56 -23.67
C MET A 25 -5.50 21.70 -23.12
N PRO A 26 -5.21 22.68 -22.24
CA PRO A 26 -4.00 22.60 -21.49
C PRO A 26 -4.10 21.28 -20.71
N ILE A 27 -3.33 20.28 -21.12
CA ILE A 27 -2.97 19.19 -20.23
C ILE A 27 -2.18 19.92 -19.15
N SER A 28 -2.87 20.32 -18.08
CA SER A 28 -2.23 20.74 -16.85
C SER A 28 -1.45 19.53 -16.37
N ASN A 29 -0.18 19.48 -16.75
CA ASN A 29 0.72 18.39 -16.39
C ASN A 29 1.20 18.50 -14.92
N ASP A 30 0.63 19.44 -14.16
CA ASP A 30 0.66 19.43 -12.69
C ASP A 30 -0.55 18.63 -12.20
N MET A 31 -0.39 17.32 -12.18
CA MET A 31 -1.07 16.53 -11.16
C MET A 31 -0.37 16.85 -9.85
N ASP A 32 -0.73 17.96 -9.21
CA ASP A 32 -0.24 18.31 -7.88
C ASP A 32 -0.40 17.07 -7.00
N ARG A 33 0.74 16.52 -6.59
CA ARG A 33 0.77 15.27 -5.83
C ARG A 33 0.07 15.53 -4.51
N PRO A 34 -0.94 14.72 -4.14
CA PRO A 34 -1.70 15.00 -2.94
C PRO A 34 -0.79 14.80 -1.72
N MET A 35 -1.13 15.53 -0.65
CA MET A 35 -0.45 15.42 0.64
C MET A 35 -1.39 14.81 1.68
N ALA A 36 -0.83 13.93 2.50
CA ALA A 36 -1.47 13.39 3.69
C ALA A 36 -0.61 13.73 4.92
N LYS A 37 -1.23 13.73 6.09
CA LYS A 37 -0.55 13.95 7.36
C LYS A 37 -0.74 12.73 8.27
N ALA A 38 0.36 12.18 8.77
CA ALA A 38 0.34 11.20 9.83
C ALA A 38 0.11 11.90 11.18
N ILE A 39 -0.73 11.32 12.03
CA ILE A 39 -1.03 11.86 13.36
C ILE A 39 -0.27 11.07 14.42
N SER A 40 0.52 11.76 15.25
CA SER A 40 1.16 11.16 16.43
C SER A 40 0.10 10.81 17.46
N ILE A 41 0.09 9.57 17.93
CA ILE A 41 -0.83 9.07 18.96
C ILE A 41 -0.06 8.50 20.15
N GLU A 42 -0.60 8.64 21.35
CA GLU A 42 0.01 8.09 22.58
C GLU A 42 -0.49 6.67 22.89
N THR A 43 -1.76 6.41 22.62
CA THR A 43 -2.41 5.10 22.81
C THR A 43 -2.55 4.42 21.47
N ALA A 44 -2.03 3.20 21.35
CA ALA A 44 -2.17 2.40 20.15
C ALA A 44 -3.64 1.95 19.96
N PRO A 45 -4.18 1.95 18.73
CA PRO A 45 -5.46 1.33 18.44
C PRO A 45 -5.39 -0.18 18.67
N VAL A 46 -6.53 -0.79 19.00
CA VAL A 46 -6.65 -2.25 19.00
C VAL A 46 -6.85 -2.69 17.56
N ILE A 47 -6.00 -3.61 17.07
CA ILE A 47 -6.10 -4.10 15.71
C ILE A 47 -7.13 -5.23 15.69
N ASP A 48 -8.38 -4.92 15.36
CA ASP A 48 -9.50 -5.88 15.31
C ASP A 48 -10.40 -5.71 14.05
N GLY A 49 -10.10 -4.72 13.22
CA GLY A 49 -10.80 -4.40 11.98
C GLY A 49 -11.94 -3.40 12.16
N GLU A 50 -12.34 -3.03 13.38
CA GLU A 50 -13.41 -2.07 13.68
C GLU A 50 -12.88 -0.64 13.70
N VAL A 51 -13.07 0.08 12.59
CA VAL A 51 -12.54 1.45 12.44
C VAL A 51 -13.55 2.53 12.85
N SER A 52 -14.85 2.26 12.73
CA SER A 52 -15.88 3.31 12.82
C SER A 52 -16.12 3.76 14.27
N ASN A 53 -16.00 2.83 15.22
CA ASN A 53 -16.29 3.07 16.63
C ASN A 53 -15.04 3.13 17.51
N ASP A 54 -13.84 3.01 16.94
CA ASP A 54 -12.58 3.12 17.66
C ASP A 54 -12.27 4.58 18.06
N GLU A 55 -11.94 4.79 19.33
CA GLU A 55 -11.72 6.11 19.91
C GLU A 55 -10.51 6.84 19.30
N VAL A 56 -9.46 6.11 18.91
CA VAL A 56 -8.26 6.66 18.27
C VAL A 56 -8.60 7.11 16.85
N TRP A 57 -9.29 6.26 16.08
CA TRP A 57 -9.62 6.58 14.69
C TRP A 57 -10.63 7.72 14.53
N GLN A 58 -11.56 7.87 15.46
CA GLN A 58 -12.53 8.97 15.44
C GLN A 58 -11.88 10.35 15.61
N GLN A 59 -10.71 10.42 16.23
CA GLN A 59 -9.96 11.68 16.43
C GLN A 59 -9.17 12.11 15.19
N ILE A 60 -9.02 11.23 14.20
CA ILE A 60 -8.23 11.47 12.99
C ILE A 60 -9.17 11.75 11.83
N MET A 61 -9.09 12.95 11.26
CA MET A 61 -9.85 13.32 10.08
C MET A 61 -9.46 12.40 8.91
N PRO A 62 -10.40 11.66 8.31
CA PRO A 62 -10.10 10.82 7.17
C PRO A 62 -9.84 11.65 5.91
N PHE A 63 -9.05 11.09 5.01
CA PHE A 63 -8.98 11.50 3.61
C PHE A 63 -9.37 10.32 2.71
N GLY A 64 -9.40 10.49 1.38
CA GLY A 64 -9.70 9.36 0.49
C GLY A 64 -10.47 9.71 -0.77
N ASN A 65 -10.24 10.90 -1.33
CA ASN A 65 -10.74 11.26 -2.66
C ASN A 65 -9.91 10.53 -3.73
N LEU A 66 -10.14 9.21 -3.89
CA LEU A 66 -9.46 8.40 -4.90
C LEU A 66 -10.05 8.67 -6.29
N LYS A 67 -9.19 8.59 -7.32
CA LYS A 67 -9.56 8.71 -8.72
C LYS A 67 -9.38 7.39 -9.45
N GLN A 68 -10.31 7.10 -10.36
CA GLN A 68 -10.27 5.95 -11.24
C GLN A 68 -9.05 6.03 -12.16
N ASN A 69 -8.29 4.94 -12.19
CA ASN A 69 -7.41 4.60 -13.31
C ASN A 69 -8.16 3.72 -14.32
N GLN A 70 -9.04 2.85 -13.82
CA GLN A 70 -9.95 2.00 -14.60
C GLN A 70 -11.34 2.01 -13.95
N PRO A 71 -12.43 1.86 -14.74
CA PRO A 71 -12.45 1.86 -16.20
C PRO A 71 -12.36 3.27 -16.80
N ASN A 72 -12.78 4.31 -16.07
CA ASN A 72 -12.89 5.68 -16.58
C ASN A 72 -11.80 6.57 -15.98
N PHE A 73 -10.66 6.65 -16.65
CA PHE A 73 -9.49 7.40 -16.17
C PHE A 73 -9.84 8.84 -15.73
N GLY A 74 -9.43 9.19 -14.51
CA GLY A 74 -9.55 10.53 -13.93
C GLY A 74 -10.89 10.83 -13.23
N LEU A 75 -11.92 9.99 -13.40
CA LEU A 75 -13.19 10.17 -12.68
C LEU A 75 -13.03 9.85 -11.18
N PRO A 76 -13.86 10.42 -10.29
CA PRO A 76 -13.91 10.01 -8.89
C PRO A 76 -14.23 8.51 -8.74
N ALA A 77 -13.70 7.87 -7.70
CA ALA A 77 -14.07 6.49 -7.35
C ALA A 77 -15.60 6.35 -7.19
N THR A 78 -16.17 5.24 -7.65
CA THR A 78 -17.62 4.99 -7.51
C THR A 78 -18.02 4.61 -6.09
N GLU A 79 -17.09 4.01 -5.34
CA GLU A 79 -17.28 3.62 -3.95
C GLU A 79 -16.35 4.43 -3.04
N LYS A 80 -16.93 5.04 -2.00
CA LYS A 80 -16.19 5.92 -1.08
C LYS A 80 -15.14 5.11 -0.32
N THR A 81 -13.98 5.72 -0.11
CA THR A 81 -12.92 5.15 0.73
C THR A 81 -12.46 6.21 1.72
N GLU A 82 -12.31 5.85 2.99
CA GLU A 82 -11.78 6.73 4.04
C GLU A 82 -10.51 6.13 4.61
N ILE A 83 -9.42 6.89 4.58
CA ILE A 83 -8.09 6.47 5.03
C ILE A 83 -7.68 7.38 6.18
N ARG A 84 -7.10 6.79 7.23
CA ARG A 84 -6.49 7.50 8.35
C ARG A 84 -5.08 6.95 8.57
N ILE A 85 -4.17 7.82 8.96
CA ILE A 85 -2.77 7.45 9.21
C ILE A 85 -2.38 7.96 10.59
N ALA A 86 -1.89 7.06 11.42
CA ALA A 86 -1.38 7.36 12.74
C ALA A 86 0.00 6.75 12.96
N TYR A 87 0.73 7.22 13.96
CA TYR A 87 1.97 6.56 14.38
C TYR A 87 2.23 6.78 15.87
N THR A 88 2.88 5.78 16.46
CA THR A 88 3.57 5.91 17.75
C THR A 88 5.08 5.96 17.51
N ALA A 89 5.87 6.09 18.57
CA ALA A 89 7.33 6.00 18.45
C ALA A 89 7.84 4.62 17.98
N GLN A 90 6.98 3.58 17.96
CA GLN A 90 7.37 2.21 17.58
C GLN A 90 6.62 1.64 16.39
N THR A 91 5.44 2.16 16.05
CA THR A 91 4.56 1.54 15.07
C THR A 91 3.89 2.58 14.18
N PHE A 92 3.88 2.31 12.89
CA PHE A 92 3.12 3.04 11.88
C PHE A 92 1.79 2.35 11.67
N TYR A 93 0.70 3.11 11.63
CA TYR A 93 -0.65 2.57 11.49
C TYR A 93 -1.38 3.19 10.31
N VAL A 94 -2.15 2.36 9.61
CA VAL A 94 -3.10 2.79 8.58
C VAL A 94 -4.44 2.15 8.90
N SER A 95 -5.51 2.92 8.91
CA SER A 95 -6.87 2.35 8.86
C SER A 95 -7.59 2.80 7.60
N VAL A 96 -8.46 1.93 7.12
CA VAL A 96 -9.28 2.19 5.96
C VAL A 96 -10.71 1.70 6.17
N ILE A 97 -11.68 2.51 5.76
CA ILE A 97 -13.07 2.09 5.55
C ILE A 97 -13.33 2.13 4.05
N CYS A 98 -13.53 0.95 3.48
CA CYS A 98 -13.89 0.71 2.11
C CYS A 98 -15.41 0.59 2.02
N TYR A 99 -16.11 1.71 1.87
CA TYR A 99 -17.56 1.67 1.68
C TYR A 99 -17.89 0.92 0.39
N ASP A 100 -18.99 0.19 0.40
CA ASP A 100 -19.47 -0.53 -0.77
C ASP A 100 -21.01 -0.56 -0.75
N SER A 101 -21.64 -0.09 -1.83
CA SER A 101 -23.11 -0.07 -1.95
C SER A 101 -23.78 -1.45 -2.03
N GLN A 102 -23.00 -2.52 -2.27
CA GLN A 102 -23.44 -3.91 -2.39
C GLN A 102 -22.43 -4.85 -1.70
N PRO A 103 -22.29 -4.80 -0.36
CA PRO A 103 -21.29 -5.58 0.38
C PRO A 103 -21.44 -7.10 0.21
N ASP A 104 -22.65 -7.57 -0.11
CA ASP A 104 -22.96 -8.95 -0.44
C ASP A 104 -22.27 -9.45 -1.73
N LYS A 105 -21.73 -8.52 -2.54
CA LYS A 105 -21.02 -8.80 -3.80
C LYS A 105 -19.52 -8.57 -3.72
N LEU A 106 -18.96 -8.40 -2.52
CA LEU A 106 -17.51 -8.37 -2.35
C LEU A 106 -16.89 -9.65 -2.92
N VAL A 107 -15.84 -9.50 -3.73
CA VAL A 107 -15.21 -10.62 -4.43
C VAL A 107 -13.91 -10.96 -3.73
N VAL A 108 -13.76 -12.21 -3.31
CA VAL A 108 -12.50 -12.76 -2.77
C VAL A 108 -12.11 -13.97 -3.61
N SER A 109 -11.05 -13.83 -4.42
CA SER A 109 -10.63 -14.87 -5.37
C SER A 109 -9.67 -15.90 -4.77
N ASP A 110 -8.87 -15.50 -3.77
CA ASP A 110 -7.89 -16.34 -3.10
C ASP A 110 -7.75 -15.87 -1.65
N ALA A 111 -7.70 -16.82 -0.72
CA ALA A 111 -7.66 -16.58 0.73
C ALA A 111 -6.31 -16.91 1.36
N ARG A 112 -5.33 -17.34 0.56
CA ARG A 112 -3.98 -17.65 1.05
C ARG A 112 -3.21 -16.35 1.31
N ARG A 113 -2.34 -16.39 2.32
CA ARG A 113 -1.30 -15.38 2.51
C ARG A 113 -0.46 -15.22 1.23
N ASP A 114 -0.05 -14.00 0.94
CA ASP A 114 0.77 -13.62 -0.23
C ASP A 114 0.08 -13.89 -1.58
N ALA A 115 -1.24 -14.14 -1.57
CA ALA A 115 -2.00 -14.31 -2.79
C ALA A 115 -2.10 -13.00 -3.57
N ASN A 116 -2.20 -13.11 -4.90
CA ASN A 116 -2.29 -11.95 -5.77
C ASN A 116 -3.59 -11.18 -5.54
N LEU A 117 -3.48 -9.89 -5.19
CA LEU A 117 -4.61 -9.01 -4.89
C LEU A 117 -5.32 -8.40 -6.13
N ASN A 118 -4.88 -8.70 -7.36
CA ASN A 118 -5.43 -8.06 -8.56
C ASN A 118 -6.87 -8.46 -8.90
N ASN A 119 -7.32 -9.66 -8.48
CA ASN A 119 -8.62 -10.23 -8.85
C ASN A 119 -9.62 -10.30 -7.68
N THR A 120 -9.37 -9.58 -6.61
CA THR A 120 -10.19 -9.51 -5.40
C THR A 120 -10.48 -8.05 -5.05
N ASP A 121 -11.51 -7.80 -4.23
CA ASP A 121 -11.61 -6.52 -3.53
C ASP A 121 -10.38 -6.38 -2.64
N ALA A 122 -9.68 -5.27 -2.74
CA ALA A 122 -8.38 -5.11 -2.09
C ALA A 122 -8.04 -3.65 -1.81
N PHE A 123 -7.30 -3.45 -0.74
CA PHE A 123 -6.66 -2.19 -0.42
C PHE A 123 -5.15 -2.42 -0.34
N ILE A 124 -4.39 -1.67 -1.13
CA ILE A 124 -2.93 -1.77 -1.23
C ILE A 124 -2.33 -0.39 -1.09
N PHE A 125 -1.22 -0.27 -0.37
CA PHE A 125 -0.45 0.96 -0.31
C PHE A 125 1.05 0.71 -0.42
N ILE A 126 1.77 1.76 -0.80
CA ILE A 126 3.22 1.74 -0.92
C ILE A 126 3.82 2.87 -0.08
N LEU A 127 4.94 2.59 0.57
CA LEU A 127 5.71 3.53 1.37
C LEU A 127 7.11 3.73 0.78
N ASP A 128 7.44 4.97 0.42
CA ASP A 128 8.81 5.42 0.16
C ASP A 128 9.36 6.08 1.43
N THR A 129 9.99 5.27 2.28
CA THR A 129 10.45 5.67 3.62
C THR A 129 11.76 6.47 3.61
N TYR A 130 12.41 6.55 2.44
CA TYR A 130 13.57 7.40 2.20
C TYR A 130 13.23 8.62 1.36
N ASN A 131 12.04 8.68 0.77
CA ASN A 131 11.58 9.71 -0.16
C ASN A 131 12.63 9.98 -1.24
N ASP A 132 13.05 8.90 -1.89
CA ASP A 132 14.04 8.87 -2.98
C ASP A 132 13.39 8.63 -4.36
N GLY A 133 12.07 8.39 -4.38
CA GLY A 133 11.26 8.16 -5.56
C GLY A 133 11.52 6.84 -6.26
N GLN A 134 12.24 5.90 -5.63
CA GLN A 134 12.76 4.69 -6.28
C GLN A 134 12.50 3.42 -5.48
N ASN A 135 12.67 3.46 -4.15
CA ASN A 135 12.58 2.27 -3.32
C ASN A 135 11.41 2.38 -2.34
N GLY A 136 10.75 1.26 -2.06
CA GLY A 136 9.65 1.27 -1.12
C GLY A 136 9.14 -0.09 -0.70
N PHE A 137 8.19 -0.07 0.23
CA PHE A 137 7.54 -1.24 0.81
C PHE A 137 6.06 -1.23 0.44
N VAL A 138 5.56 -2.34 -0.09
CA VAL A 138 4.15 -2.52 -0.41
C VAL A 138 3.51 -3.33 0.70
N PHE A 139 2.32 -2.91 1.10
CA PHE A 139 1.44 -3.62 2.02
C PHE A 139 0.04 -3.66 1.42
N GLY A 140 -0.68 -4.74 1.63
CA GLY A 140 -2.05 -4.84 1.18
C GLY A 140 -2.84 -5.93 1.86
N THR A 141 -4.15 -5.83 1.73
CA THR A 141 -5.09 -6.84 2.21
C THR A 141 -6.36 -6.86 1.35
N ASN A 142 -7.25 -7.80 1.63
CA ASN A 142 -8.60 -7.88 1.09
C ASN A 142 -9.63 -7.91 2.22
N SER A 143 -10.91 -8.03 1.90
CA SER A 143 -11.99 -8.03 2.90
C SER A 143 -12.01 -9.21 3.87
N ILE A 144 -11.10 -10.18 3.73
CA ILE A 144 -10.95 -11.32 4.67
C ILE A 144 -9.59 -11.30 5.39
N GLY A 145 -8.81 -10.22 5.25
CA GLY A 145 -7.61 -10.01 6.06
C GLY A 145 -6.39 -10.80 5.62
N ILE A 146 -6.22 -11.11 4.33
CA ILE A 146 -4.96 -11.71 3.89
C ILE A 146 -3.80 -10.70 4.03
N GLU A 147 -2.64 -11.18 4.45
CA GLU A 147 -1.41 -10.38 4.39
C GLU A 147 -0.82 -10.47 2.98
N TYR A 148 -0.45 -9.30 2.44
CA TYR A 148 0.31 -9.16 1.20
C TYR A 148 1.38 -8.11 1.40
N ASP A 149 2.65 -8.50 1.23
CA ASP A 149 3.76 -7.57 1.26
C ASP A 149 4.77 -7.81 0.14
N ALA A 150 5.53 -6.76 -0.15
CA ALA A 150 6.63 -6.81 -1.11
C ALA A 150 7.60 -5.65 -0.89
N GLN A 151 8.79 -5.78 -1.43
CA GLN A 151 9.74 -4.69 -1.59
C GLN A 151 9.82 -4.26 -3.06
N VAL A 152 9.85 -2.96 -3.30
CA VAL A 152 10.06 -2.34 -4.62
C VAL A 152 11.42 -1.67 -4.61
N ASP A 153 12.22 -1.95 -5.62
CA ASP A 153 13.46 -1.27 -5.95
C ASP A 153 13.37 -0.64 -7.35
N ASN A 154 13.98 0.53 -7.52
CA ASN A 154 14.05 1.23 -8.81
C ASN A 154 12.69 1.37 -9.52
N GLU A 155 11.65 1.72 -8.77
CA GLU A 155 10.27 1.90 -9.22
C GLU A 155 9.63 0.66 -9.88
N GLY A 156 10.12 -0.54 -9.57
CA GLY A 156 9.68 -1.75 -10.26
C GLY A 156 10.13 -1.76 -11.73
N GLN A 157 11.27 -1.13 -12.04
CA GLN A 157 11.98 -1.30 -13.30
C GLN A 157 13.15 -2.26 -13.14
N GLY A 158 13.25 -3.23 -14.05
CA GLY A 158 14.39 -4.13 -14.10
C GLY A 158 14.21 -5.23 -15.14
N ASN A 159 15.02 -6.28 -15.05
CA ASN A 159 14.98 -7.37 -16.03
C ASN A 159 13.77 -8.29 -15.79
N PHE A 160 12.83 -8.31 -16.72
CA PHE A 160 11.59 -9.12 -16.69
C PHE A 160 11.78 -10.53 -17.29
N ASN A 161 13.00 -11.09 -17.22
CA ASN A 161 13.28 -12.38 -17.83
C ASN A 161 12.61 -13.53 -17.05
N ALA A 162 11.53 -14.06 -17.62
CA ALA A 162 10.72 -15.16 -17.07
C ALA A 162 11.46 -16.51 -17.00
N ASN A 163 12.66 -16.64 -17.58
CA ASN A 163 13.45 -17.88 -17.54
C ASN A 163 14.32 -18.03 -16.28
N ARG A 164 14.16 -17.18 -15.25
CA ARG A 164 14.86 -17.35 -13.98
C ARG A 164 14.15 -18.39 -13.12
N GLN A 165 14.90 -19.43 -12.71
CA GLN A 165 14.41 -20.51 -11.84
C GLN A 165 14.05 -20.06 -10.40
N GLN A 166 14.38 -18.81 -10.03
CA GLN A 166 14.01 -18.22 -8.75
C GLN A 166 12.87 -17.20 -8.97
N GLY A 167 11.64 -17.66 -8.78
CA GLY A 167 10.48 -16.77 -8.61
C GLY A 167 10.65 -16.00 -7.29
N GLY A 168 10.56 -14.68 -7.35
CA GLY A 168 10.74 -13.85 -6.15
C GLY A 168 10.97 -12.39 -6.47
N THR A 169 11.93 -12.10 -7.34
CA THR A 169 12.23 -10.73 -7.78
C THR A 169 12.07 -10.59 -9.29
N ILE A 170 11.05 -9.86 -9.75
CA ILE A 170 10.80 -9.61 -11.17
C ILE A 170 10.80 -8.10 -11.39
N GLY A 171 11.73 -7.62 -12.21
CA GLY A 171 11.76 -6.20 -12.57
C GLY A 171 11.83 -5.25 -11.37
N GLY A 172 12.64 -5.51 -10.34
CA GLY A 172 12.71 -4.65 -9.15
C GLY A 172 11.56 -4.83 -8.15
N PHE A 173 10.62 -5.74 -8.39
CA PHE A 173 9.58 -6.11 -7.43
C PHE A 173 9.90 -7.43 -6.75
N ASN A 174 10.12 -7.42 -5.43
CA ASN A 174 10.45 -8.58 -4.62
C ASN A 174 9.28 -9.00 -3.72
N LEU A 175 8.52 -10.01 -4.15
CA LEU A 175 7.41 -10.63 -3.41
C LEU A 175 7.87 -11.54 -2.26
N ASN A 176 9.14 -11.90 -2.20
CA ASN A 176 9.67 -12.75 -1.12
C ASN A 176 10.13 -11.93 0.09
N TRP A 177 9.99 -10.60 0.03
CA TRP A 177 10.23 -9.76 1.20
C TRP A 177 9.08 -9.99 2.19
N ASP A 178 9.41 -10.45 3.39
CA ASP A 178 8.45 -10.86 4.42
C ASP A 178 8.65 -9.98 5.66
N GLY A 179 7.78 -8.98 5.81
CA GLY A 179 7.81 -8.04 6.92
C GLY A 179 7.09 -8.58 8.15
N SER A 180 7.50 -8.17 9.35
CA SER A 180 6.68 -8.38 10.56
C SER A 180 5.70 -7.21 10.72
N TRP A 181 4.42 -7.46 10.49
CA TRP A 181 3.31 -6.52 10.63
C TRP A 181 2.01 -7.29 10.91
N GLU A 182 0.94 -6.58 11.23
CA GLU A 182 -0.37 -7.17 11.51
C GLU A 182 -1.46 -6.44 10.71
N VAL A 183 -2.48 -7.19 10.28
CA VAL A 183 -3.72 -6.64 9.73
C VAL A 183 -4.94 -7.40 10.23
N GLN A 184 -5.99 -6.66 10.54
CA GLN A 184 -7.32 -7.22 10.81
C GLN A 184 -8.36 -6.49 9.97
N THR A 185 -9.43 -7.20 9.63
CA THR A 185 -10.49 -6.69 8.77
C THR A 185 -11.86 -7.02 9.31
N GLN A 186 -12.81 -6.13 9.08
CA GLN A 186 -14.22 -6.33 9.41
C GLN A 186 -15.06 -6.12 8.15
N VAL A 187 -16.03 -7.01 7.93
CA VAL A 187 -17.07 -6.84 6.90
C VAL A 187 -18.37 -6.46 7.60
N GLY A 188 -19.09 -5.50 7.06
CA GLY A 188 -20.39 -5.07 7.56
C GLY A 188 -21.31 -4.56 6.45
N ASP A 189 -22.50 -4.08 6.83
CA ASP A 189 -23.51 -3.58 5.88
C ASP A 189 -23.04 -2.31 5.13
N PHE A 190 -21.94 -1.70 5.57
CA PHE A 190 -21.34 -0.53 4.93
C PHE A 190 -20.30 -0.89 3.86
N GLY A 191 -19.85 -2.15 3.78
CA GLY A 191 -18.69 -2.58 3.00
C GLY A 191 -17.72 -3.35 3.88
N TRP A 192 -16.46 -2.89 3.95
CA TRP A 192 -15.47 -3.49 4.83
C TRP A 192 -14.44 -2.47 5.31
N SER A 193 -13.73 -2.80 6.38
CA SER A 193 -12.64 -2.00 6.93
C SER A 193 -11.42 -2.85 7.23
N ALA A 194 -10.27 -2.18 7.33
CA ALA A 194 -9.01 -2.80 7.71
C ALA A 194 -8.16 -1.88 8.57
N GLU A 195 -7.38 -2.49 9.44
CA GLU A 195 -6.39 -1.83 10.27
C GLU A 195 -5.04 -2.51 10.10
N PHE A 196 -4.02 -1.72 9.79
CA PHE A 196 -2.65 -2.17 9.61
C PHE A 196 -1.80 -1.64 10.76
N ALA A 197 -1.02 -2.51 11.39
CA ALA A 197 0.02 -2.14 12.35
C ALA A 197 1.39 -2.61 11.84
N ILE A 198 2.24 -1.65 11.46
CA ILE A 198 3.57 -1.90 10.92
C ILE A 198 4.60 -1.39 11.92
N PRO A 199 5.23 -2.27 12.72
CA PRO A 199 6.36 -1.89 13.56
C PRO A 199 7.43 -1.17 12.75
N LEU A 200 7.86 0.01 13.19
CA LEU A 200 8.88 0.82 12.51
C LEU A 200 10.22 0.10 12.38
N ARG A 201 10.50 -0.89 13.24
CA ARG A 201 11.68 -1.77 13.12
C ARG A 201 11.66 -2.67 11.89
N THR A 202 10.47 -2.91 11.31
CA THR A 202 10.28 -3.68 10.08
C THR A 202 10.70 -2.86 8.86
N LEU A 203 10.60 -1.54 8.96
CA LEU A 203 10.93 -0.59 7.91
C LEU A 203 12.34 -0.04 8.09
N ARG A 204 13.09 0.07 6.99
CA ARG A 204 14.25 0.96 6.96
C ARG A 204 13.76 2.33 6.53
N PHE A 205 14.15 3.39 7.23
CA PHE A 205 13.66 4.75 6.94
C PHE A 205 14.69 5.82 7.31
N GLN A 206 14.50 7.01 6.75
CA GLN A 206 15.29 8.19 7.11
C GLN A 206 14.54 9.05 8.14
N PRO A 207 15.11 9.30 9.34
CA PRO A 207 14.53 10.21 10.33
C PRO A 207 14.39 11.64 9.81
N GLY A 208 13.35 12.34 10.27
CA GLY A 208 13.13 13.76 9.98
C GLY A 208 12.85 14.08 8.51
N LYS A 209 12.48 13.07 7.71
CA LYS A 209 12.09 13.24 6.31
C LYS A 209 10.65 12.80 6.11
N ASP A 210 9.90 13.57 5.31
CA ASP A 210 8.60 13.14 4.80
C ASP A 210 8.75 11.87 3.97
N TRP A 211 7.74 11.02 3.96
CA TRP A 211 7.71 9.79 3.16
C TRP A 211 6.92 10.01 1.87
N GLY A 212 7.25 9.25 0.83
CA GLY A 212 6.32 9.09 -0.30
C GLY A 212 5.26 8.06 0.05
N ILE A 213 4.01 8.28 -0.35
CA ILE A 213 2.91 7.34 -0.11
C ILE A 213 1.90 7.34 -1.25
N ASN A 214 1.37 6.18 -1.58
CA ASN A 214 0.18 6.09 -2.42
C ASN A 214 -0.70 4.92 -2.01
N PHE A 215 -1.97 4.99 -2.38
CA PHE A 215 -3.00 4.01 -2.08
C PHE A 215 -3.69 3.59 -3.36
N ARG A 216 -4.01 2.31 -3.46
CA ARG A 216 -4.82 1.69 -4.51
C ARG A 216 -5.95 0.91 -3.85
N ARG A 217 -7.17 1.07 -4.38
CA ARG A 217 -8.27 0.14 -4.10
C ARG A 217 -8.69 -0.55 -5.38
N ASN A 218 -8.89 -1.87 -5.29
CA ASN A 218 -9.55 -2.65 -6.32
C ASN A 218 -11.00 -2.84 -5.89
N ILE A 219 -11.95 -2.33 -6.68
CA ILE A 219 -13.38 -2.56 -6.48
C ILE A 219 -13.79 -3.61 -7.51
N ARG A 220 -13.74 -4.87 -7.10
CA ARG A 220 -13.68 -5.96 -8.07
C ARG A 220 -15.02 -6.21 -8.78
N LYS A 221 -16.15 -5.94 -8.11
CA LYS A 221 -17.51 -6.11 -8.67
C LYS A 221 -17.75 -5.27 -9.94
N SER A 222 -17.08 -4.13 -10.06
CA SER A 222 -17.18 -3.20 -11.20
C SER A 222 -15.94 -3.18 -12.10
N ASN A 223 -14.93 -4.03 -11.82
CA ASN A 223 -13.60 -3.96 -12.46
C ASN A 223 -12.95 -2.57 -12.36
N GLU A 224 -13.10 -1.93 -11.21
CA GLU A 224 -12.59 -0.57 -10.99
C GLU A 224 -11.29 -0.59 -10.18
N ILE A 225 -10.34 0.21 -10.63
CA ILE A 225 -9.07 0.43 -9.94
C ILE A 225 -8.94 1.92 -9.72
N VAL A 226 -8.79 2.31 -8.45
CA VAL A 226 -8.72 3.71 -8.05
C VAL A 226 -7.45 3.96 -7.24
N TYR A 227 -6.89 5.15 -7.38
CA TYR A 227 -5.68 5.59 -6.70
C TYR A 227 -5.88 6.91 -5.97
N TRP A 228 -5.19 7.12 -4.85
CA TRP A 228 -5.22 8.38 -4.14
C TRP A 228 -4.38 9.45 -4.84
N ALA A 229 -3.07 9.21 -5.01
CA ALA A 229 -2.25 9.95 -5.96
C ALA A 229 -2.47 9.34 -7.34
N PRO A 230 -3.13 10.05 -8.29
CA PRO A 230 -3.64 9.38 -9.46
C PRO A 230 -2.50 8.94 -10.39
N MET A 231 -2.58 7.69 -10.84
CA MET A 231 -1.54 7.05 -11.62
C MET A 231 -1.89 7.09 -13.11
N PRO A 232 -1.00 7.53 -14.03
CA PRO A 232 -1.25 7.48 -15.46
C PRO A 232 -1.48 6.04 -15.95
N VAL A 233 -2.21 5.89 -17.06
CA VAL A 233 -2.44 4.58 -17.68
C VAL A 233 -1.09 3.93 -18.06
N GLY A 234 -0.92 2.65 -17.74
CA GLY A 234 0.31 1.90 -17.99
C GLY A 234 1.31 1.92 -16.82
N PHE A 235 1.03 2.72 -15.79
CA PHE A 235 1.76 2.68 -14.52
C PHE A 235 0.88 2.12 -13.40
N ASP A 236 1.55 1.59 -12.37
CA ASP A 236 0.93 1.03 -11.19
C ASP A 236 1.51 1.67 -9.92
N LEU A 237 1.12 1.12 -8.77
CA LEU A 237 1.53 1.61 -7.46
C LEU A 237 3.07 1.63 -7.27
N ASN A 238 3.84 0.86 -8.05
CA ASN A 238 5.29 0.76 -7.93
C ASN A 238 6.03 2.01 -8.45
N ARG A 239 5.35 2.92 -9.18
CA ARG A 239 5.93 4.20 -9.60
C ARG A 239 5.97 5.20 -8.45
N LEU A 240 6.95 5.01 -7.56
CA LEU A 240 7.18 5.82 -6.37
C LEU A 240 7.46 7.28 -6.70
N SER A 241 8.07 7.56 -7.87
CA SER A 241 8.26 8.93 -8.32
C SER A 241 6.96 9.68 -8.55
N LEU A 242 5.80 9.02 -8.62
CA LEU A 242 4.47 9.63 -8.77
C LEU A 242 3.61 9.54 -7.50
N ALA A 243 4.16 9.03 -6.40
CA ALA A 243 3.46 8.95 -5.12
C ALA A 243 3.14 10.34 -4.54
N GLY A 244 2.12 10.41 -3.70
CA GLY A 244 1.86 11.59 -2.87
C GLY A 244 2.87 11.72 -1.74
N THR A 245 2.74 12.76 -0.92
CA THR A 245 3.66 13.02 0.20
C THR A 245 2.96 12.83 1.53
N LEU A 246 3.59 12.04 2.41
CA LEU A 246 3.19 11.86 3.80
C LEU A 246 4.04 12.73 4.71
N THR A 247 3.38 13.68 5.36
CA THR A 247 4.00 14.64 6.29
C THR A 247 3.64 14.34 7.75
N GLY A 248 4.26 15.04 8.68
CA GLY A 248 3.90 14.98 10.10
C GLY A 248 4.55 13.84 10.88
N LEU A 249 5.44 13.09 10.24
CA LEU A 249 6.25 12.05 10.88
C LEU A 249 7.44 12.67 11.63
N ASP A 250 7.45 12.53 12.95
CA ASP A 250 8.62 12.80 13.80
C ASP A 250 9.21 11.49 14.32
N LEU A 251 9.78 10.71 13.39
CA LEU A 251 10.35 9.40 13.69
C LEU A 251 11.83 9.51 14.02
N LYS A 252 12.23 8.76 15.04
CA LYS A 252 13.64 8.58 15.43
C LYS A 252 14.08 7.19 15.00
N THR A 253 15.31 7.04 14.52
CA THR A 253 15.85 5.70 14.22
C THR A 253 15.79 4.84 15.49
N PRO A 254 15.20 3.63 15.44
CA PRO A 254 15.31 2.70 16.55
C PRO A 254 16.79 2.43 16.82
N GLY A 255 17.21 2.42 18.09
CA GLY A 255 18.60 2.10 18.42
C GLY A 255 18.97 0.68 17.98
N ASN A 256 20.21 0.49 17.49
CA ASN A 256 20.69 -0.79 16.94
C ASN A 256 21.17 -1.81 18.00
N LEU A 257 20.78 -1.65 19.27
CA LEU A 257 21.23 -2.51 20.37
C LEU A 257 20.18 -3.59 20.67
N LYS A 258 20.56 -4.85 20.49
CA LYS A 258 19.76 -6.01 20.89
C LYS A 258 20.49 -6.79 21.99
N ILE A 259 19.80 -7.04 23.09
CA ILE A 259 20.28 -7.84 24.23
C ILE A 259 19.44 -9.10 24.33
N ILE A 260 20.08 -10.27 24.32
CA ILE A 260 19.41 -11.58 24.37
C ILE A 260 19.95 -12.36 25.57
N PRO A 261 19.26 -12.33 26.73
CA PRO A 261 19.67 -13.11 27.89
C PRO A 261 19.35 -14.61 27.69
N TYR A 262 20.19 -15.49 28.22
CA TYR A 262 19.95 -16.93 28.24
C TYR A 262 20.39 -17.58 29.54
N VAL A 263 19.78 -18.72 29.85
CA VAL A 263 20.09 -19.56 31.02
C VAL A 263 20.36 -20.98 30.53
N LEU A 264 21.48 -21.56 30.95
CA LEU A 264 21.87 -22.93 30.66
C LEU A 264 21.83 -23.75 31.94
N GLY A 265 21.48 -25.03 31.82
CA GLY A 265 21.53 -25.99 32.92
C GLY A 265 22.22 -27.26 32.46
N GLN A 266 23.31 -27.63 33.12
CA GLN A 266 24.01 -28.89 32.88
C GLN A 266 23.70 -29.89 33.99
N LEU A 267 23.33 -31.10 33.59
CA LEU A 267 23.26 -32.26 34.49
C LEU A 267 24.43 -33.19 34.18
N SER A 268 25.29 -33.44 35.15
CA SER A 268 26.37 -34.42 35.04
C SER A 268 26.19 -35.52 36.09
N ARG A 269 26.60 -36.74 35.73
CA ARG A 269 26.65 -37.88 36.64
C ARG A 269 27.88 -38.71 36.28
N ASP A 270 28.73 -38.96 37.27
CA ASP A 270 29.91 -39.82 37.10
C ASP A 270 29.51 -41.29 37.25
N PHE A 271 29.63 -42.09 36.18
CA PHE A 271 29.25 -43.50 36.21
C PHE A 271 30.36 -44.43 36.73
N THR A 272 31.52 -43.89 37.11
CA THR A 272 32.65 -44.67 37.65
C THR A 272 32.70 -44.67 39.19
N ALA A 273 31.95 -43.78 39.84
CA ALA A 273 31.84 -43.68 41.29
C ALA A 273 30.76 -44.60 41.87
N MET A 274 31.06 -45.26 43.00
CA MET A 274 30.16 -46.21 43.68
C MET A 274 28.91 -45.54 44.28
N ASP A 275 28.98 -44.24 44.59
CA ASP A 275 27.89 -43.38 45.08
C ASP A 275 27.75 -42.14 44.18
N SER A 276 27.34 -42.32 42.92
CA SER A 276 27.23 -41.18 42.02
C SER A 276 25.98 -40.35 42.27
N LYS A 277 26.20 -39.06 42.50
CA LYS A 277 25.14 -38.05 42.60
C LYS A 277 25.01 -37.31 41.28
N THR A 278 23.80 -36.92 40.95
CA THR A 278 23.57 -35.99 39.84
C THR A 278 23.94 -34.59 40.32
N GLU A 279 24.89 -33.97 39.65
CA GLU A 279 25.21 -32.55 39.85
C GLU A 279 24.44 -31.70 38.85
N PHE A 280 23.89 -30.58 39.32
CA PHE A 280 23.23 -29.58 38.47
C PHE A 280 24.00 -28.28 38.54
N THR A 281 24.43 -27.79 37.39
CA THR A 281 25.20 -26.54 37.27
C THR A 281 24.40 -25.55 36.41
N PRO A 282 23.83 -24.48 37.00
CA PRO A 282 23.20 -23.42 36.25
C PRO A 282 24.22 -22.36 35.80
N GLU A 283 24.07 -21.86 34.58
CA GLU A 283 24.84 -20.75 34.04
C GLU A 283 23.90 -19.69 33.47
N VAL A 284 24.25 -18.42 33.64
CA VAL A 284 23.52 -17.29 33.06
C VAL A 284 24.47 -16.55 32.12
N GLY A 285 24.01 -16.30 30.90
CA GLY A 285 24.75 -15.57 29.89
C GLY A 285 23.87 -14.56 29.16
N GLY A 286 24.49 -13.80 28.27
CA GLY A 286 23.76 -12.87 27.42
C GLY A 286 24.55 -12.56 26.17
N ASP A 287 23.84 -12.51 25.05
CA ASP A 287 24.39 -12.08 23.77
C ASP A 287 24.00 -10.63 23.50
N ASN A 288 25.00 -9.82 23.17
CA ASN A 288 24.81 -8.44 22.73
C ASN A 288 25.09 -8.36 21.23
N LYS A 289 24.11 -7.86 20.47
CA LYS A 289 24.28 -7.57 19.05
C LYS A 289 24.15 -6.07 18.82
N PHE A 290 25.19 -5.48 18.25
CA PHE A 290 25.23 -4.08 17.84
C PHE A 290 25.67 -4.02 16.38
N SER A 291 24.91 -3.31 15.54
CA SER A 291 25.27 -3.05 14.14
C SER A 291 25.91 -1.68 14.03
N LEU A 292 27.18 -1.65 13.62
CA LEU A 292 27.89 -0.44 13.20
C LEU A 292 27.46 -0.06 11.77
N THR A 293 27.02 1.17 11.62
CA THR A 293 26.80 1.86 10.33
C THR A 293 27.89 2.90 10.14
#